data_AF-A0A2S7KNK0-F1
#
_entry.id   AF-A0A2S7KNK0-F1
#
_cell.length_a   1.000
_cell.length_b   1.000
_cell.length_c   1.000
_cell.angle_alpha   90.00
_cell.angle_beta   90.00
_cell.angle_gamma   90.00
#
_symmetry.space_group_name_H-M   'P 1'
#
loop_
_entity.id
_entity.type
_entity.pdbx_description
1 polymer ?
#
loop_
_entity_poly.entity_id
_entity_poly.type
_entity_poly.pdbx_seq_one_letter_code
_entity_poly.pdbx_strand_id
1 'polypeptide(L)'
;MEHLGRYDHTIEDLDQCIDQVQNFVNEHQEELSPRSKDRILRLMRDLHDSAENLHAIPTHRIPVSLKAYCLVFIYLFPLIYAPTIINGVGNGTHPGICYLIVVLTQFILVSLYNIQGQLEYPIDNHGLDDIRLDQFVLNSNGNSS
;
A
#
# COMPACT_ATOMS: atom_id res chain seq x y z
N MET A 1 -3.58 20.24 -4.65
CA MET A 1 -2.88 20.23 -3.33
C MET A 1 -3.93 20.06 -2.23
N GLU A 2 -4.76 19.02 -2.30
CA GLU A 2 -6.01 18.96 -1.51
C GLU A 2 -6.28 17.54 -1.01
N HIS A 3 -5.27 16.86 -0.48
CA HIS A 3 -5.44 15.51 0.08
C HIS A 3 -4.75 15.32 1.45
N LEU A 4 -4.09 16.36 1.99
CA LEU A 4 -3.33 16.27 3.24
C LEU A 4 -4.14 16.62 4.49
N GLY A 5 -5.31 17.25 4.36
CA GLY A 5 -6.12 17.71 5.51
C GLY A 5 -7.02 16.67 6.16
N ARG A 6 -7.17 15.47 5.56
CA ARG A 6 -8.04 14.42 6.10
C ARG A 6 -7.31 13.44 7.04
N TYR A 7 -5.98 13.43 6.97
CA TYR A 7 -5.13 12.52 7.73
C TYR A 7 -4.91 12.99 9.17
N ASP A 8 -4.78 14.31 9.36
CA ASP A 8 -4.59 14.97 10.66
C ASP A 8 -5.75 14.65 11.63
N HIS A 9 -6.98 14.67 11.11
CA HIS A 9 -8.18 14.30 11.86
C HIS A 9 -8.18 12.86 12.39
N THR A 10 -7.55 11.91 11.69
CA THR A 10 -7.61 10.49 12.10
C THR A 10 -6.73 10.20 13.32
N ILE A 11 -5.62 10.93 13.47
CA ILE A 11 -4.74 10.81 14.64
C ILE A 11 -5.36 11.53 15.85
N GLU A 12 -5.95 12.71 15.65
CA GLU A 12 -6.70 13.41 16.71
C GLU A 12 -7.90 12.58 17.22
N ASP A 13 -8.65 11.95 16.32
CA ASP A 13 -9.78 11.09 16.69
C ASP A 13 -9.31 9.84 17.47
N LEU A 14 -8.14 9.29 17.10
CA LEU A 14 -7.53 8.15 17.80
C LEU A 14 -7.05 8.54 19.20
N ASP A 15 -6.37 9.69 19.33
CA ASP A 15 -5.92 10.22 20.61
C ASP A 15 -7.11 10.52 21.53
N GLN A 16 -8.19 11.12 21.00
CA GLN A 16 -9.43 11.31 21.76
C GLN A 16 -10.04 9.99 22.25
N CYS A 17 -10.02 8.94 21.43
CA CYS A 17 -10.53 7.62 21.82
C CYS A 17 -9.66 7.00 22.92
N ILE A 18 -8.34 7.15 22.83
CA ILE A 18 -7.39 6.69 23.86
C ILE A 18 -7.64 7.43 25.18
N ASP A 19 -7.82 8.74 25.14
CA ASP A 19 -8.13 9.58 26.30
C ASP A 19 -9.45 9.18 26.95
N GLN A 20 -10.49 8.89 26.16
CA GLN A 20 -11.78 8.41 26.67
C GLN A 20 -11.66 7.07 27.40
N VAL A 21 -10.90 6.12 26.86
CA VAL A 21 -10.66 4.82 27.51
C VAL A 21 -9.84 4.98 28.78
N GLN A 22 -8.83 5.85 28.78
CA GLN A 22 -8.06 6.15 30.00
C GLN A 22 -8.95 6.79 31.08
N ASN A 23 -9.79 7.75 30.70
CA ASN A 23 -10.73 8.39 31.62
C ASN A 23 -11.75 7.39 32.18
N PHE A 24 -12.27 6.48 31.36
CA PHE A 24 -13.18 5.43 31.80
C PHE A 24 -12.51 4.47 32.83
N VAL A 25 -11.26 4.07 32.57
CA VAL A 25 -10.49 3.21 33.49
C VAL A 25 -10.17 3.93 34.81
N ASN A 26 -9.97 5.25 34.76
CA ASN A 26 -9.75 6.09 35.94
C ASN A 26 -11.04 6.36 36.72
N GLU A 27 -12.20 6.54 36.07
CA GLU A 27 -13.48 6.72 36.76
C GLU A 27 -13.94 5.44 37.46
N HIS A 28 -13.77 4.28 36.83
CA HIS A 28 -14.16 2.98 37.39
C HIS A 28 -13.02 2.32 38.18
N GLN A 29 -12.09 3.13 38.68
CA GLN A 29 -10.86 2.65 39.28
C GLN A 29 -11.04 1.87 40.58
N GLU A 30 -12.11 2.13 41.33
CA GLU A 30 -12.41 1.41 42.57
C GLU A 30 -13.19 0.11 42.32
N GLU A 31 -13.89 0.01 41.19
CA GLU A 31 -14.65 -1.18 40.76
C GLU A 31 -13.78 -2.16 39.96
N LEU A 32 -12.74 -1.65 39.29
CA LEU A 32 -11.82 -2.45 38.47
C LEU A 32 -10.65 -2.97 39.29
N SER A 33 -10.50 -4.31 39.29
CA SER A 33 -9.30 -4.99 39.79
C SER A 33 -8.02 -4.40 39.17
N PRO A 34 -6.95 -4.15 39.96
CA PRO A 34 -5.67 -3.64 39.47
C PRO A 34 -5.11 -4.46 38.29
N ARG A 35 -5.36 -5.78 38.28
CA ARG A 35 -4.93 -6.68 37.20
C ARG A 35 -5.65 -6.42 35.88
N SER A 36 -6.92 -6.02 35.93
CA SER A 36 -7.73 -5.73 34.73
C SER A 36 -7.29 -4.42 34.10
N LYS A 37 -6.99 -3.39 34.92
CA LYS A 37 -6.44 -2.12 34.43
C LYS A 37 -5.12 -2.30 33.70
N ASP A 38 -4.18 -3.01 34.30
CA ASP A 38 -2.89 -3.26 33.66
C ASP A 38 -3.05 -4.05 32.35
N ARG A 39 -4.08 -4.92 32.23
CA ARG A 39 -4.36 -5.63 30.98
C ARG A 39 -4.91 -4.69 29.92
N ILE A 40 -5.85 -3.81 30.27
CA ILE A 40 -6.43 -2.83 29.34
C ILE A 40 -5.35 -1.86 28.85
N LEU A 41 -4.54 -1.32 29.76
CA LEU A 41 -3.47 -0.38 29.41
C LEU A 41 -2.37 -1.05 28.56
N ARG A 42 -2.05 -2.32 28.82
CA ARG A 42 -1.15 -3.10 27.96
C ARG A 42 -1.73 -3.31 26.57
N LEU A 43 -3.00 -3.71 26.48
CA LEU A 43 -3.67 -3.90 25.19
C LEU A 43 -3.71 -2.62 24.37
N MET A 44 -3.99 -1.46 24.99
CA MET A 44 -3.98 -0.17 24.32
C MET A 44 -2.58 0.19 23.80
N ARG A 45 -1.53 -0.11 24.57
CA ARG A 45 -0.15 0.08 24.15
C ARG A 45 0.22 -0.84 22.98
N ASP A 46 -0.15 -2.12 23.05
CA ASP A 46 0.12 -3.09 21.99
C ASP A 46 -0.61 -2.71 20.68
N LEU A 47 -1.82 -2.14 20.78
CA LEU A 47 -2.56 -1.60 19.63
C LEU A 47 -1.88 -0.37 19.03
N HIS A 48 -1.43 0.56 19.86
CA HIS A 48 -0.70 1.75 19.41
C HIS A 48 0.60 1.37 18.70
N ASP A 49 1.41 0.51 19.32
CA ASP A 49 2.66 0.00 18.73
C ASP A 49 2.39 -0.74 17.40
N SER A 50 1.28 -1.49 17.32
CA SER A 50 0.89 -2.17 16.08
C SER A 50 0.43 -1.20 14.98
N ALA A 51 -0.26 -0.13 15.34
CA ALA A 51 -0.68 0.92 14.41
C ALA A 51 0.52 1.71 13.86
N GLU A 52 1.46 2.08 14.73
CA GLU A 52 2.72 2.72 14.31
C GLU A 52 3.55 1.80 13.42
N ASN A 53 3.66 0.52 13.77
CA ASN A 53 4.42 -0.44 12.97
C ASN A 53 3.76 -0.69 11.60
N LEU A 54 2.42 -0.74 11.54
CA LEU A 54 1.68 -0.80 10.28
C LEU A 54 1.89 0.46 9.43
N HIS A 55 2.01 1.63 10.07
CA HIS A 55 2.32 2.90 9.41
C HIS A 55 3.78 2.98 8.92
N ALA A 56 4.72 2.33 9.62
CA ALA A 56 6.13 2.28 9.22
C ALA A 56 6.38 1.38 7.99
N ILE A 57 5.52 0.37 7.76
CA ILE A 57 5.64 -0.58 6.64
C ILE A 57 5.58 0.10 5.25
N PRO A 58 4.61 0.97 4.92
CA PRO A 58 4.58 1.65 3.62
C PRO A 58 5.71 2.66 3.42
N THR A 59 6.25 3.25 4.50
CA THR A 59 7.35 4.24 4.42
C THR A 59 8.66 3.62 3.88
N HIS A 60 8.83 2.30 3.95
CA HIS A 60 10.09 1.64 3.66
C HIS A 60 10.14 0.89 2.30
N ARG A 61 9.04 0.83 1.56
CA ARG A 61 8.92 -0.09 0.42
C ARG A 61 9.15 0.67 -0.89
N ILE A 62 10.31 0.38 -1.51
CA ILE A 62 10.76 0.80 -2.85
C ILE A 62 11.45 2.17 -2.87
N PRO A 63 12.80 2.21 -2.87
CA PRO A 63 13.52 3.48 -3.03
C PRO A 63 13.17 4.09 -4.39
N VAL A 64 12.88 5.39 -4.40
CA VAL A 64 12.54 6.19 -5.61
C VAL A 64 13.55 5.98 -6.74
N SER A 65 14.81 5.75 -6.39
CA SER A 65 15.90 5.45 -7.32
C SER A 65 15.70 4.17 -8.14
N LEU A 66 15.11 3.12 -7.55
CA LEU A 66 14.87 1.84 -8.24
C LEU A 66 13.75 2.00 -9.28
N LYS A 67 12.73 2.80 -8.99
CA LYS A 67 11.69 3.12 -9.99
C LYS A 67 12.22 3.97 -11.14
N ALA A 68 13.07 4.95 -10.83
CA ALA A 68 13.72 5.76 -11.86
C ALA A 68 14.59 4.88 -12.77
N TYR A 69 15.32 3.92 -12.20
CA TYR A 69 16.07 2.92 -12.97
C TYR A 69 15.16 2.04 -13.85
N CYS A 70 14.06 1.50 -13.30
CA CYS A 70 13.09 0.73 -14.09
C CYS A 70 12.52 1.55 -15.26
N LEU A 71 12.19 2.82 -15.04
CA LEU A 71 11.68 3.70 -16.09
C LEU A 71 12.72 3.90 -17.20
N VAL A 72 13.97 4.20 -16.84
CA VAL A 72 15.08 4.31 -17.80
C VAL A 72 15.27 3.00 -18.57
N PHE A 73 15.18 1.85 -17.89
CA PHE A 73 15.28 0.54 -18.52
C PHE A 73 14.16 0.29 -19.55
N ILE A 74 12.90 0.62 -19.23
CA ILE A 74 11.75 0.47 -20.14
C ILE A 74 11.91 1.33 -21.40
N TYR A 75 12.52 2.50 -21.30
CA TYR A 75 12.81 3.36 -22.46
C TYR A 75 14.02 2.89 -23.27
N LEU A 76 15.05 2.36 -22.62
CA LEU A 76 16.26 1.89 -23.30
C LEU A 76 16.05 0.52 -23.98
N PHE A 77 15.20 -0.33 -23.40
CA PHE A 77 14.92 -1.68 -23.88
C PHE A 77 14.54 -1.75 -25.38
N PRO A 78 13.57 -0.97 -25.90
CA PRO A 78 13.21 -1.03 -27.32
C PRO A 78 14.36 -0.58 -28.24
N LEU A 79 15.23 0.34 -27.80
CA LEU A 79 16.38 0.80 -28.60
C LEU A 79 17.43 -0.30 -28.81
N ILE A 80 17.60 -1.19 -27.83
CA ILE A 80 18.54 -2.33 -27.92
C ILE A 80 17.84 -3.53 -28.58
N TYR A 81 16.58 -3.76 -28.24
CA TYR A 81 15.84 -4.94 -28.67
C TYR A 81 15.42 -4.89 -30.14
N ALA A 82 14.97 -3.74 -30.65
CA ALA A 82 14.58 -3.57 -32.05
C ALA A 82 15.70 -3.92 -33.06
N PRO A 83 16.94 -3.37 -32.96
CA PRO A 83 18.02 -3.74 -33.87
C PRO A 83 18.46 -5.20 -33.68
N THR A 84 18.34 -5.76 -32.47
CA THR A 84 18.65 -7.17 -32.20
C THR A 84 17.68 -8.10 -32.92
N ILE A 85 16.38 -7.78 -32.92
CA ILE A 85 15.36 -8.54 -33.65
C ILE A 85 15.56 -8.40 -35.17
N ILE A 86 15.85 -7.19 -35.68
CA ILE A 86 16.09 -6.97 -37.11
C ILE A 86 17.30 -7.78 -37.61
N ASN A 87 18.39 -7.81 -36.84
CA ASN A 87 19.60 -8.56 -37.22
C ASN A 87 19.47 -10.07 -36.96
N GLY A 88 18.73 -10.48 -35.92
CA GLY A 88 18.63 -11.88 -35.49
C GLY A 88 17.58 -12.70 -36.24
N VAL A 89 16.52 -12.08 -36.75
CA VAL A 89 15.41 -12.78 -37.43
C VAL A 89 15.67 -12.91 -38.95
N GLY A 90 16.70 -12.24 -39.47
CA GLY A 90 17.18 -12.38 -40.84
C GLY A 90 16.23 -11.81 -41.90
N ASN A 91 16.78 -11.52 -43.10
CA ASN A 91 16.10 -10.85 -44.21
C ASN A 91 14.81 -11.53 -44.74
N GLY A 92 14.42 -12.69 -44.21
CA GLY A 92 13.25 -13.46 -44.65
C GLY A 92 11.96 -13.17 -43.88
N THR A 93 12.00 -12.36 -42.81
CA THR A 93 10.84 -12.18 -41.94
C THR A 93 10.11 -10.88 -42.23
N HIS A 94 8.78 -10.95 -42.28
CA HIS A 94 7.94 -9.80 -42.60
C HIS A 94 8.15 -8.69 -41.54
N PRO A 95 8.51 -7.45 -41.94
CA PRO A 95 8.79 -6.36 -41.01
C PRO A 95 7.67 -6.12 -39.98
N GLY A 96 6.42 -6.38 -40.35
CA GLY A 96 5.27 -6.29 -39.45
C GLY A 96 5.33 -7.20 -38.21
N ILE A 97 5.99 -8.37 -38.29
CA ILE A 97 6.15 -9.27 -37.15
C ILE A 97 7.14 -8.68 -36.13
N CYS A 98 8.23 -8.08 -36.62
CA CYS A 98 9.21 -7.40 -35.76
C CYS A 98 8.58 -6.22 -35.00
N TYR A 99 7.79 -5.39 -35.70
CA TYR A 99 7.07 -4.29 -35.05
C TYR A 99 6.05 -4.80 -34.02
N LEU A 100 5.31 -5.86 -34.33
CA LEU A 100 4.34 -6.46 -33.41
C LEU A 100 5.02 -6.98 -32.13
N ILE A 101 6.15 -7.67 -32.26
CA ILE A 101 6.92 -8.16 -31.11
C ILE A 101 7.41 -6.99 -30.25
N VAL A 102 8.00 -5.96 -30.85
CA VAL A 102 8.51 -4.79 -30.11
C VAL A 102 7.37 -4.06 -29.37
N VAL A 103 6.23 -3.84 -30.03
CA VAL A 103 5.06 -3.20 -29.42
C VAL A 103 4.50 -4.04 -28.28
N LEU A 104 4.39 -5.36 -28.46
CA LEU A 104 3.86 -6.27 -27.45
C LEU A 104 4.78 -6.35 -26.22
N THR A 105 6.10 -6.44 -26.42
CA THR A 105 7.05 -6.43 -25.31
C THR A 105 7.04 -5.09 -24.57
N GLN A 106 6.93 -3.96 -25.29
CA GLN A 106 6.82 -2.64 -24.66
C GLN A 106 5.54 -2.51 -23.83
N PHE A 107 4.42 -3.01 -24.36
CA PHE A 107 3.15 -3.03 -23.67
C PHE A 107 3.22 -3.82 -22.35
N ILE A 108 3.86 -5.00 -22.36
CA ILE A 108 4.08 -5.81 -21.15
C ILE A 108 4.93 -5.04 -20.14
N LEU A 109 6.04 -4.44 -20.56
CA LEU A 109 6.96 -3.72 -19.66
C LEU A 109 6.31 -2.51 -18.99
N VAL A 110 5.54 -1.71 -19.74
CA VAL A 110 4.79 -0.56 -19.19
C VAL A 110 3.68 -1.03 -18.24
N SER A 111 2.99 -2.13 -18.58
CA SER A 111 1.95 -2.70 -17.71
C SER A 111 2.54 -3.19 -16.38
N LEU A 112 3.69 -3.86 -16.41
CA LEU A 112 4.39 -4.30 -15.20
C LEU A 112 4.85 -3.11 -14.35
N TYR A 113 5.31 -2.02 -14.95
CA TYR A 113 5.67 -0.80 -14.23
C TYR A 113 4.46 -0.17 -13.53
N ASN A 114 3.32 -0.12 -14.19
CA ASN A 114 2.08 0.41 -13.60
C ASN A 114 1.60 -0.46 -12.43
N ILE A 115 1.65 -1.78 -12.55
CA ILE A 115 1.29 -2.70 -11.46
C ILE A 115 2.26 -2.56 -10.28
N GLN A 116 3.56 -2.38 -10.53
CA GLN A 116 4.54 -2.11 -9.47
C GLN A 116 4.21 -0.83 -8.68
N GLY A 117 3.65 0.19 -9.34
CA GLY A 117 3.18 1.41 -8.67
C GLY A 117 1.98 1.16 -7.77
N GLN A 118 1.05 0.30 -8.18
CA GLN A 118 -0.10 -0.08 -7.36
C GLN A 118 0.33 -0.92 -6.14
N LEU A 119 1.28 -1.84 -6.34
CA LEU A 119 1.80 -2.68 -5.25
C LEU A 119 2.61 -1.88 -4.20
N GLU A 120 3.10 -0.70 -4.55
CA GLU A 120 3.85 0.15 -3.62
C GLU A 120 2.97 0.71 -2.50
N TYR A 121 1.70 0.98 -2.79
CA TYR A 121 0.75 1.59 -1.86
C TYR A 121 -0.45 0.68 -1.59
N PRO A 122 -0.27 -0.51 -1.01
CA PRO A 122 -1.31 -1.53 -0.91
C PRO A 122 -2.46 -1.17 0.05
N ILE A 123 -2.42 0.00 0.70
CA ILE A 123 -3.37 0.45 1.73
C ILE A 123 -3.95 1.85 1.37
N ASP A 124 -3.73 2.34 0.14
CA ASP A 124 -4.23 3.67 -0.27
C ASP A 124 -5.65 3.65 -0.86
N ASN A 125 -6.24 2.46 -1.07
CA ASN A 125 -7.57 2.22 -1.66
C ASN A 125 -7.75 2.78 -3.08
N HIS A 126 -6.67 3.07 -3.80
CA HIS A 126 -6.68 3.52 -5.19
C HIS A 126 -6.27 2.42 -6.20
N GLY A 127 -5.52 1.41 -5.77
CA GLY A 127 -5.11 0.26 -6.57
C GLY A 127 -6.21 -0.78 -6.77
N LEU A 128 -6.15 -1.50 -7.91
CA LEU A 128 -7.05 -2.60 -8.23
C LEU A 128 -6.87 -3.82 -7.30
N ASP A 129 -5.72 -3.92 -6.63
CA ASP A 129 -5.31 -5.03 -5.77
C ASP A 129 -5.07 -4.59 -4.32
N ASP A 130 -5.70 -3.50 -3.91
CA ASP A 130 -5.52 -2.93 -2.57
C ASP A 130 -6.22 -3.74 -1.48
N ILE A 131 -5.66 -3.68 -0.27
CA ILE A 131 -6.25 -4.31 0.91
C ILE A 131 -7.47 -3.50 1.35
N ARG A 132 -8.64 -4.13 1.20
CA ARG A 132 -9.94 -3.61 1.62
C ARG A 132 -10.13 -3.61 3.14
N LEU A 133 -9.58 -2.60 3.81
CA LEU A 133 -9.73 -2.40 5.26
C LEU A 133 -11.21 -2.27 5.70
N ASP A 134 -12.08 -1.80 4.81
CA ASP A 134 -13.52 -1.65 5.04
C ASP A 134 -14.24 -2.98 5.26
N GLN A 135 -13.70 -4.09 4.75
CA GLN A 135 -14.27 -5.43 4.94
C GLN A 135 -13.84 -6.09 6.26
N PHE A 136 -12.76 -5.60 6.87
CA PHE A 136 -12.25 -6.10 8.16
C PHE A 136 -12.84 -5.35 9.36
N VAL A 137 -13.60 -4.28 9.13
CA VAL A 137 -14.44 -3.66 10.16
C VAL A 137 -15.49 -4.68 10.57
N LEU A 138 -15.21 -5.40 11.66
CA LEU A 138 -16.15 -6.29 12.31
C LEU A 138 -17.46 -5.52 12.52
N ASN A 139 -18.52 -6.02 11.90
CA ASN A 139 -19.86 -5.48 12.04
C ASN A 139 -20.30 -5.71 13.50
N SER A 140 -19.92 -4.80 14.38
CA SER A 140 -20.31 -4.78 15.80
C SER A 140 -21.78 -4.39 15.98
N ASN A 141 -22.56 -4.26 14.91
CA ASN A 141 -24.00 -4.19 14.97
C ASN A 141 -24.58 -5.59 14.93
N GLY A 142 -24.52 -6.25 16.08
CA GLY A 142 -25.53 -7.22 16.46
C GLY A 142 -26.87 -6.49 16.60
N ASN A 143 -27.55 -6.26 15.48
CA ASN A 143 -28.99 -6.02 15.52
C ASN A 143 -29.66 -7.39 15.34
N SER A 144 -29.95 -7.98 16.49
CA SER A 144 -31.12 -8.81 16.70
C SER A 144 -32.34 -8.21 16.00
N SER A 145 -32.92 -8.97 15.09
CA SER A 145 -34.34 -8.96 14.75
C SER A 145 -34.73 -10.36 14.28
#